data_AF-A0A633I427-F1
#
_entry.id   AF-A0A633I427-F1
#
_cell.length_a   1.000
_cell.length_b   1.000
_cell.length_c   1.000
_cell.angle_alpha   90.00
_cell.angle_beta   90.00
_cell.angle_gamma   90.00
#
_symmetry.space_group_name_H-M   'P 1'
#
loop_
_entity.id
_entity.type
_entity.pdbx_description
1 polymer ?
#
loop_
_entity_poly.entity_id
_entity_poly.type
_entity_poly.pdbx_seq_one_letter_code
_entity_poly.pdbx_strand_id
1 'polypeptide(L)'
;MATYPNVNAANQYARDVVNGKILACRLTILACQRHLDDLERAKDPRWPYRFDKNKAERFLRFSQKMPHTSGEWARRKLRIEFEPWQKFALGVPFGWVRKDTGFRRFTEIYIEVPRKNGKSAIAAAVGNYMFCADGEYAAEVYCGATTEKQAWKVFAPALAMVKKLPALRQKYCIKPWAKKMTRPDGSLFAPIIGDPGDGDSPSCAIIDEYHEHDTDALYTTMTTGMGAREQPITLIITTAGFDIASPCYEKRTQVVEILERIREGGENEAIFGIIYTLDDDDDWTQPEALIKANPNYNISVKEGFLKAKQLLAMSTPGQTNKILTKHFNKWVSSKAAYYNLQKWMAAADKTLRLSDFAGEECYLGIDLASKLDLNAVVPVFRREIDGLSHYYCVSPMFWVPEDTVYATDPALKTIADRYQSFVNQGVLVPSDGAEVDYRLILEAILKLRETVKIAASPIDPYGATGLSHMLQDEGLEPVTITQNYTNMSDPMREIEAAIAAGRFHHDGNPLMTWCISNVVGKYLPGSDDVVRPVKEGAGNKIDGAVGLMMGVGRAMLNEPKDFLSNLDPDEELLFL
;
A
#
# COMPACT_ATOMS: atom_id res chain seq x y z
N MET A 1 3.82 -44.83 -0.41
CA MET A 1 3.91 -43.35 -0.40
C MET A 1 2.51 -42.79 -0.24
N ALA A 2 2.32 -41.72 0.55
CA ALA A 2 1.02 -41.04 0.65
C ALA A 2 0.55 -40.56 -0.73
N THR A 3 -0.75 -40.59 -1.00
CA THR A 3 -1.33 -40.25 -2.32
C THR A 3 -1.10 -38.78 -2.72
N TYR A 4 -0.99 -37.87 -1.75
CA TYR A 4 -0.84 -36.42 -1.95
C TYR A 4 0.22 -35.82 -1.00
N PRO A 5 1.51 -36.16 -1.17
CA PRO A 5 2.54 -35.79 -0.20
C PRO A 5 2.73 -34.27 -0.10
N ASN A 6 2.59 -33.52 -1.20
CA ASN A 6 2.80 -32.07 -1.19
C ASN A 6 1.60 -31.34 -0.59
N VAL A 7 0.39 -31.75 -0.94
CA VAL A 7 -0.84 -31.23 -0.34
C VAL A 7 -0.91 -31.51 1.16
N ASN A 8 -0.52 -32.72 1.59
CA ASN A 8 -0.48 -33.05 3.01
C ASN A 8 0.53 -32.17 3.76
N ALA A 9 1.70 -31.89 3.17
CA ALA A 9 2.67 -30.97 3.76
C ALA A 9 2.18 -29.52 3.81
N ALA A 10 1.46 -29.04 2.78
CA ALA A 10 0.83 -27.73 2.78
C ALA A 10 -0.22 -27.60 3.90
N ASN A 11 -1.09 -28.60 4.04
CA ASN A 11 -2.11 -28.61 5.09
C ASN A 11 -1.51 -28.77 6.48
N GLN A 12 -0.40 -29.52 6.60
CA GLN A 12 0.33 -29.62 7.87
C GLN A 12 0.98 -28.28 8.24
N TYR A 13 1.58 -27.58 7.28
CA TYR A 13 2.11 -26.24 7.49
C TYR A 13 1.04 -25.28 8.01
N ALA A 14 -0.14 -25.25 7.38
CA ALA A 14 -1.24 -24.39 7.82
C ALA A 14 -1.64 -24.67 9.28
N ARG A 15 -1.75 -25.94 9.67
CA ARG A 15 -2.05 -26.34 11.06
C ARG A 15 -0.93 -25.97 12.02
N ASP A 16 0.32 -26.22 11.63
CA ASP A 16 1.50 -25.94 12.45
C ASP A 16 1.72 -24.43 12.65
N VAL A 17 1.31 -23.59 11.70
CA VAL A 17 1.29 -22.13 11.86
C VAL A 17 0.17 -21.72 12.82
N VAL A 18 -1.06 -22.18 12.58
CA VAL A 18 -2.24 -21.80 13.37
C VAL A 18 -2.12 -22.23 14.84
N ASN A 19 -1.53 -23.40 15.10
CA ASN A 19 -1.34 -23.90 16.47
C ASN A 19 -0.09 -23.35 17.17
N GLY A 20 0.67 -22.46 16.52
CA GLY A 20 1.87 -21.83 17.09
C GLY A 20 3.13 -22.70 17.10
N LYS A 21 3.13 -23.88 16.46
CA LYS A 21 4.34 -24.73 16.31
C LYS A 21 5.37 -24.11 15.37
N ILE A 22 4.92 -23.39 14.35
CA ILE A 22 5.76 -22.56 13.48
C ILE A 22 5.52 -21.10 13.86
N LEU A 23 6.58 -20.42 14.32
CA LEU A 23 6.52 -19.00 14.61
C LEU A 23 6.23 -18.21 13.32
N ALA A 24 5.15 -17.44 13.32
CA ALA A 24 4.69 -16.66 12.18
C ALA A 24 4.00 -15.37 12.64
N CYS A 25 3.96 -14.36 11.79
CA CYS A 25 3.18 -13.14 12.06
C CYS A 25 1.68 -13.38 11.94
N ARG A 26 0.91 -12.47 12.53
CA ARG A 26 -0.56 -12.53 12.55
C ARG A 26 -1.15 -12.69 11.16
N LEU A 27 -0.65 -11.96 10.16
CA LEU A 27 -1.16 -12.04 8.78
C LEU A 27 -0.92 -13.42 8.13
N THR A 28 0.22 -14.07 8.41
CA THR A 28 0.48 -15.44 7.95
C THR A 28 -0.43 -16.45 8.64
N ILE A 29 -0.68 -16.26 9.94
CA ILE A 29 -1.62 -17.09 10.72
C ILE A 29 -3.03 -16.99 10.13
N LEU A 30 -3.52 -15.77 9.87
CA LEU A 30 -4.83 -15.54 9.27
C LEU A 30 -4.97 -16.17 7.88
N ALA A 31 -3.93 -16.12 7.04
CA ALA A 31 -3.95 -16.78 5.73
C ALA A 31 -4.06 -18.31 5.85
N CYS A 32 -3.33 -18.90 6.80
CA CYS A 32 -3.42 -20.32 7.11
C CYS A 32 -4.79 -20.70 7.68
N GLN A 33 -5.32 -19.89 8.61
CA GLN A 33 -6.63 -20.10 9.21
C GLN A 33 -7.74 -20.03 8.17
N ARG A 34 -7.72 -19.04 7.26
CA ARG A 34 -8.70 -18.93 6.16
C ARG A 34 -8.75 -20.21 5.33
N HIS A 35 -7.60 -20.82 5.02
CA HIS A 35 -7.58 -22.09 4.30
C HIS A 35 -8.23 -23.24 5.09
N LEU A 36 -7.93 -23.34 6.39
CA LEU A 36 -8.51 -24.38 7.26
C LEU A 36 -10.02 -24.20 7.43
N ASP A 37 -10.47 -22.95 7.61
CA ASP A 37 -11.89 -22.60 7.66
C ASP A 37 -12.58 -22.96 6.35
N ASP A 38 -11.96 -22.67 5.21
CA ASP A 38 -12.50 -23.04 3.90
C ASP A 38 -12.65 -24.55 3.73
N LEU A 39 -11.71 -25.35 4.23
CA LEU A 39 -11.82 -26.81 4.23
C LEU A 39 -13.03 -27.29 5.05
N GLU A 40 -13.35 -26.60 6.15
CA GLU A 40 -14.55 -26.86 6.93
C GLU A 40 -15.82 -26.42 6.20
N ARG A 41 -15.84 -25.18 5.67
CA ARG A 41 -16.95 -24.64 4.86
C ARG A 41 -17.28 -25.52 3.65
N ALA A 42 -16.26 -26.11 3.02
CA ALA A 42 -16.42 -26.98 1.86
C ALA A 42 -17.21 -28.28 2.16
N LYS A 43 -17.40 -28.64 3.43
CA LYS A 43 -18.30 -29.73 3.82
C LYS A 43 -19.77 -29.36 3.65
N ASP A 44 -20.13 -28.06 3.70
CA ASP A 44 -21.48 -27.61 3.38
C ASP A 44 -21.72 -27.76 1.86
N PRO A 45 -22.76 -28.49 1.43
CA PRO A 45 -23.14 -28.59 0.03
C PRO A 45 -23.38 -27.24 -0.65
N ARG A 46 -23.89 -26.24 0.09
CA ARG A 46 -24.23 -24.90 -0.41
C ARG A 46 -23.00 -24.01 -0.63
N TRP A 47 -21.86 -24.32 0.00
CA TRP A 47 -20.62 -23.59 -0.24
C TRP A 47 -20.16 -23.82 -1.69
N PRO A 48 -19.90 -22.78 -2.50
CA PRO A 48 -19.69 -22.95 -3.94
C PRO A 48 -18.31 -23.54 -4.31
N TYR A 49 -17.39 -23.64 -3.35
CA TYR A 49 -16.01 -24.07 -3.61
C TYR A 49 -15.69 -25.44 -2.99
N ARG A 50 -14.78 -26.17 -3.61
CA ARG A 50 -14.19 -27.41 -3.08
C ARG A 50 -12.68 -27.41 -3.27
N PHE A 51 -11.98 -28.11 -2.39
CA PHE A 51 -10.53 -28.28 -2.51
C PHE A 51 -10.19 -29.53 -3.33
N ASP A 52 -9.67 -29.33 -4.54
CA ASP A 52 -9.24 -30.39 -5.44
C ASP A 52 -7.75 -30.73 -5.21
N LYS A 53 -7.52 -31.77 -4.40
CA LYS A 53 -6.17 -32.26 -4.08
C LYS A 53 -5.41 -32.71 -5.33
N ASN A 54 -6.08 -33.20 -6.37
CA ASN A 54 -5.41 -33.64 -7.60
C ASN A 54 -4.84 -32.44 -8.36
N LYS A 55 -5.59 -31.34 -8.47
CA LYS A 55 -5.12 -30.11 -9.13
C LYS A 55 -3.94 -29.48 -8.38
N ALA A 56 -4.06 -29.34 -7.06
CA ALA A 56 -2.97 -28.82 -6.21
C ALA A 56 -1.70 -29.68 -6.35
N GLU A 57 -1.82 -31.00 -6.20
CA GLU A 57 -0.68 -31.92 -6.27
C GLU A 57 -0.07 -31.95 -7.69
N ARG A 58 -0.88 -31.86 -8.74
CA ARG A 58 -0.40 -31.78 -10.14
C ARG A 58 0.46 -30.55 -10.35
N PHE A 59 0.02 -29.38 -9.89
CA PHE A 59 0.81 -28.16 -9.95
C PHE A 59 2.12 -28.30 -9.16
N LEU A 60 2.06 -28.71 -7.89
CA LEU A 60 3.25 -28.81 -7.02
C LEU A 60 4.26 -29.84 -7.55
N ARG A 61 3.80 -30.97 -8.09
CA ARG A 61 4.68 -31.98 -8.71
C ARG A 61 5.26 -31.51 -10.03
N PHE A 62 4.54 -30.72 -10.81
CA PHE A 62 5.08 -30.12 -12.03
C PHE A 62 6.20 -29.13 -11.68
N SER A 63 5.94 -28.20 -10.76
CA SER A 63 6.88 -27.16 -10.36
C SER A 63 8.17 -27.75 -9.76
N GLN A 64 8.06 -28.80 -8.94
CA GLN A 64 9.22 -29.49 -8.37
C GLN A 64 9.96 -30.41 -9.38
N LYS A 65 9.48 -30.56 -10.61
CA LYS A 65 10.27 -31.18 -11.70
C LYS A 65 11.20 -30.19 -12.38
N MET A 66 11.02 -28.88 -12.17
CA MET A 66 11.85 -27.86 -12.77
C MET A 66 13.26 -27.86 -12.14
N PRO A 67 14.32 -27.71 -12.94
CA PRO A 67 15.69 -27.66 -12.42
C PRO A 67 16.00 -26.29 -11.83
N HIS A 68 16.90 -26.25 -10.84
CA HIS A 68 17.53 -24.98 -10.46
C HIS A 68 18.37 -24.41 -11.62
N THR A 69 18.31 -23.09 -11.78
CA THR A 69 18.97 -22.37 -12.89
C THR A 69 20.25 -21.65 -12.49
N SER A 70 20.43 -21.36 -11.19
CA SER A 70 21.60 -20.65 -10.65
C SER A 70 22.11 -21.24 -9.32
N GLY A 71 23.34 -20.89 -8.93
CA GLY A 71 23.91 -21.21 -7.61
C GLY A 71 24.36 -22.67 -7.44
N GLU A 72 24.65 -23.04 -6.19
CA GLU A 72 25.14 -24.38 -5.82
C GLU A 72 24.19 -25.48 -6.30
N TRP A 73 22.87 -25.28 -6.14
CA TRP A 73 21.87 -26.26 -6.54
C TRP A 73 21.85 -26.52 -8.04
N ALA A 74 22.06 -25.49 -8.87
CA ALA A 74 22.19 -25.66 -10.31
C ALA A 74 23.48 -26.39 -10.69
N ARG A 75 24.60 -26.13 -9.99
CA ARG A 75 25.86 -26.87 -10.15
C ARG A 75 25.67 -28.35 -9.83
N ARG A 76 24.91 -28.65 -8.78
CA ARG A 76 24.53 -30.02 -8.36
C ARG A 76 23.42 -30.65 -9.21
N LYS A 77 22.91 -29.94 -10.23
CA LYS A 77 21.83 -30.38 -11.12
C LYS A 77 20.55 -30.79 -10.36
N LEU A 78 20.29 -30.14 -9.23
CA LEU A 78 19.12 -30.42 -8.42
C LEU A 78 17.86 -29.82 -9.03
N ARG A 79 16.73 -30.43 -8.71
CA ARG A 79 15.40 -29.90 -8.98
C ARG A 79 14.92 -29.02 -7.83
N ILE A 80 13.96 -28.16 -8.13
CA ILE A 80 13.27 -27.38 -7.11
C ILE A 80 12.61 -28.34 -6.14
N GLU A 81 12.93 -28.19 -4.86
CA GLU A 81 12.19 -28.77 -3.76
C GLU A 81 11.48 -27.62 -3.04
N PHE A 82 10.16 -27.73 -2.91
CA PHE A 82 9.38 -26.69 -2.26
C PHE A 82 9.34 -26.91 -0.75
N GLU A 83 9.62 -25.85 -0.02
CA GLU A 83 9.42 -25.81 1.43
C GLU A 83 7.93 -25.87 1.77
N PRO A 84 7.55 -26.31 2.99
CA PRO A 84 6.15 -26.46 3.39
C PRO A 84 5.30 -25.20 3.14
N TRP A 85 5.86 -24.01 3.39
CA TRP A 85 5.18 -22.75 3.15
C TRP A 85 4.98 -22.45 1.65
N GLN A 86 5.94 -22.84 0.79
CA GLN A 86 5.82 -22.67 -0.68
C GLN A 86 4.76 -23.62 -1.23
N LYS A 87 4.69 -24.85 -0.67
CA LYS A 87 3.62 -25.81 -0.96
C LYS A 87 2.25 -25.25 -0.55
N PHE A 88 2.16 -24.55 0.57
CA PHE A 88 0.95 -23.85 0.99
C PHE A 88 0.61 -22.68 0.05
N ALA A 89 1.52 -21.72 -0.11
CA ALA A 89 1.33 -20.49 -0.86
C ALA A 89 0.95 -20.71 -2.34
N LEU A 90 1.28 -21.86 -2.93
CA LEU A 90 0.93 -22.20 -4.30
C LEU A 90 -0.07 -23.36 -4.40
N GLY A 91 0.01 -24.35 -3.52
CA GLY A 91 -0.88 -25.50 -3.54
C GLY A 91 -2.32 -25.12 -3.19
N VAL A 92 -2.50 -24.18 -2.27
CA VAL A 92 -3.83 -23.67 -1.90
C VAL A 92 -4.50 -22.99 -3.10
N PRO A 93 -3.92 -21.94 -3.73
CA PRO A 93 -4.59 -21.25 -4.82
C PRO A 93 -4.82 -22.12 -6.06
N PHE A 94 -3.93 -23.07 -6.37
CA PHE A 94 -4.13 -24.01 -7.47
C PHE A 94 -5.06 -25.20 -7.12
N GLY A 95 -5.41 -25.38 -5.85
CA GLY A 95 -6.27 -26.47 -5.37
C GLY A 95 -7.74 -26.09 -5.22
N TRP A 96 -8.04 -24.85 -4.86
CA TRP A 96 -9.42 -24.41 -4.71
C TRP A 96 -10.10 -24.17 -6.05
N VAL A 97 -11.24 -24.82 -6.25
CA VAL A 97 -12.05 -24.72 -7.47
C VAL A 97 -13.51 -24.47 -7.15
N ARG A 98 -14.23 -23.87 -8.11
CA ARG A 98 -15.69 -23.82 -8.08
C ARG A 98 -16.27 -25.21 -8.34
N LYS A 99 -17.34 -25.57 -7.62
CA LYS A 99 -18.00 -26.88 -7.74
C LYS A 99 -18.72 -27.05 -9.08
N ASP A 100 -19.28 -25.96 -9.62
CA ASP A 100 -20.08 -25.93 -10.85
C ASP A 100 -19.23 -26.14 -12.12
N THR A 101 -18.15 -25.37 -12.27
CA THR A 101 -17.31 -25.38 -13.49
C THR A 101 -16.03 -26.20 -13.32
N GLY A 102 -15.59 -26.41 -12.08
CA GLY A 102 -14.26 -26.96 -11.79
C GLY A 102 -13.12 -25.98 -12.04
N PHE A 103 -13.38 -24.73 -12.42
CA PHE A 103 -12.36 -23.69 -12.60
C PHE A 103 -11.82 -23.18 -11.26
N ARG A 104 -10.63 -22.58 -11.29
CA ARG A 104 -9.95 -22.04 -10.12
C ARG A 104 -10.82 -21.01 -9.40
N ARG A 105 -10.84 -21.04 -8.07
CA ARG A 105 -11.44 -19.98 -7.23
C ARG A 105 -10.58 -18.72 -7.27
N PHE A 106 -9.29 -18.87 -6.97
CA PHE A 106 -8.38 -17.76 -6.80
C PHE A 106 -7.76 -17.33 -8.13
N THR A 107 -8.23 -16.24 -8.71
CA THR A 107 -7.67 -15.66 -9.94
C THR A 107 -6.52 -14.69 -9.66
N GLU A 108 -6.31 -14.29 -8.40
CA GLU A 108 -5.18 -13.46 -8.00
C GLU A 108 -4.45 -14.08 -6.80
N ILE A 109 -3.12 -14.12 -6.87
CA ILE A 109 -2.22 -14.61 -5.82
C ILE A 109 -1.25 -13.49 -5.44
N TYR A 110 -1.31 -13.02 -4.21
CA TYR A 110 -0.38 -12.05 -3.64
C TYR A 110 0.56 -12.72 -2.63
N ILE A 111 1.87 -12.66 -2.89
CA ILE A 111 2.91 -13.20 -2.00
C ILE A 111 3.89 -12.09 -1.64
N GLU A 112 3.83 -11.63 -0.40
CA GLU A 112 4.75 -10.66 0.17
C GLU A 112 5.73 -11.38 1.11
N VAL A 113 7.00 -11.45 0.72
CA VAL A 113 8.02 -12.17 1.50
C VAL A 113 9.39 -11.52 1.31
N PRO A 114 10.28 -11.46 2.33
CA PRO A 114 11.56 -10.76 2.20
C PRO A 114 12.51 -11.33 1.12
N ARG A 115 13.61 -10.62 0.85
CA ARG A 115 14.57 -11.02 -0.18
C ARG A 115 15.19 -12.39 0.11
N LYS A 116 15.59 -13.11 -0.95
CA LYS A 116 16.26 -14.44 -0.90
C LYS A 116 15.36 -15.63 -0.48
N ASN A 117 14.04 -15.45 -0.40
CA ASN A 117 13.05 -16.53 -0.17
C ASN A 117 12.60 -17.28 -1.45
N GLY A 118 13.28 -17.08 -2.59
CA GLY A 118 13.04 -17.89 -3.81
C GLY A 118 11.88 -17.46 -4.71
N LYS A 119 11.31 -16.27 -4.52
CA LYS A 119 10.16 -15.73 -5.29
C LYS A 119 10.28 -15.89 -6.81
N SER A 120 11.39 -15.44 -7.43
CA SER A 120 11.54 -15.47 -8.89
C SER A 120 11.62 -16.90 -9.45
N ALA A 121 12.16 -17.86 -8.69
CA ALA A 121 12.17 -19.27 -9.10
C ALA A 121 10.79 -19.89 -9.04
N ILE A 122 9.99 -19.54 -8.01
CA ILE A 122 8.58 -19.91 -7.90
C ILE A 122 7.78 -19.35 -9.07
N ALA A 123 7.91 -18.04 -9.33
CA ALA A 123 7.20 -17.39 -10.42
C ALA A 123 7.56 -17.98 -11.80
N ALA A 124 8.83 -18.30 -12.03
CA ALA A 124 9.26 -18.98 -13.25
C ALA A 124 8.61 -20.37 -13.41
N ALA A 125 8.45 -21.12 -12.33
CA ALA A 125 7.77 -22.41 -12.34
C ALA A 125 6.26 -22.27 -12.59
N VAL A 126 5.62 -21.25 -11.97
CA VAL A 126 4.21 -20.90 -12.22
C VAL A 126 4.01 -20.54 -13.69
N GLY A 127 4.82 -19.63 -14.25
CA GLY A 127 4.72 -19.23 -15.65
C GLY A 127 4.89 -20.41 -16.61
N ASN A 128 5.85 -21.30 -16.34
CA ASN A 128 6.00 -22.52 -17.14
C ASN A 128 4.80 -23.47 -17.03
N TYR A 129 4.17 -23.58 -15.85
CA TYR A 129 2.96 -24.39 -15.69
C TYR A 129 1.79 -23.79 -16.45
N MET A 130 1.54 -22.49 -16.29
CA MET A 130 0.48 -21.77 -17.00
C MET A 130 0.67 -21.84 -18.51
N PHE A 131 1.92 -21.74 -18.97
CA PHE A 131 2.24 -21.78 -20.40
C PHE A 131 2.04 -23.14 -21.06
N CYS A 132 2.20 -24.27 -20.36
CA CYS A 132 2.19 -25.60 -21.00
C CYS A 132 1.31 -26.67 -20.36
N ALA A 133 0.90 -26.51 -19.11
CA ALA A 133 0.26 -27.56 -18.33
C ALA A 133 -1.08 -27.15 -17.70
N ASP A 134 -1.49 -25.88 -17.71
CA ASP A 134 -2.76 -25.47 -17.08
C ASP A 134 -4.00 -25.96 -17.84
N GLY A 135 -3.86 -26.23 -19.14
CA GLY A 135 -4.94 -26.72 -20.01
C GLY A 135 -5.54 -25.65 -20.91
N GLU A 136 -5.08 -24.40 -20.77
CA GLU A 136 -5.44 -23.28 -21.63
C GLU A 136 -4.90 -23.45 -23.06
N TYR A 137 -5.76 -23.20 -24.05
CA TYR A 137 -5.40 -23.16 -25.46
C TYR A 137 -5.00 -21.74 -25.85
N ALA A 138 -4.01 -21.59 -26.73
CA ALA A 138 -3.42 -20.29 -27.06
C ALA A 138 -3.08 -19.46 -25.80
N ALA A 139 -2.40 -20.11 -24.84
CA ALA A 139 -2.10 -19.52 -23.54
C ALA A 139 -1.11 -18.36 -23.68
N GLU A 140 -1.49 -17.18 -23.22
CA GLU A 140 -0.62 -16.01 -23.13
C GLU A 140 -0.14 -15.82 -21.70
N VAL A 141 1.17 -15.88 -21.49
CA VAL A 141 1.82 -15.72 -20.18
C VAL A 141 2.82 -14.56 -20.27
N TYR A 142 2.70 -13.60 -19.36
CA TYR A 142 3.57 -12.43 -19.35
C TYR A 142 4.25 -12.21 -18.01
N CYS A 143 5.56 -11.90 -18.05
CA CYS A 143 6.30 -11.39 -16.89
C CYS A 143 6.36 -9.87 -16.98
N GLY A 144 5.52 -9.17 -16.22
CA GLY A 144 5.49 -7.72 -16.12
C GLY A 144 6.43 -7.18 -15.05
N ALA A 145 7.15 -6.11 -15.38
CA ALA A 145 7.88 -5.28 -14.42
C ALA A 145 8.08 -3.85 -14.96
N THR A 146 8.53 -2.92 -14.11
CA THR A 146 8.83 -1.53 -14.52
C THR A 146 10.00 -1.43 -15.50
N THR A 147 10.94 -2.36 -15.47
CA THR A 147 12.11 -2.38 -16.38
C THR A 147 12.29 -3.73 -17.08
N GLU A 148 12.85 -3.72 -18.30
CA GLU A 148 13.26 -4.93 -19.02
C GLU A 148 14.08 -5.85 -18.11
N LYS A 149 15.08 -5.29 -17.44
CA LYS A 149 15.99 -6.02 -16.57
C LYS A 149 15.27 -6.77 -15.45
N GLN A 150 14.19 -6.22 -14.88
CA GLN A 150 13.39 -6.93 -13.87
C GLN A 150 12.51 -8.01 -14.50
N ALA A 151 11.82 -7.74 -15.62
CA ALA A 151 11.00 -8.76 -16.30
C ALA A 151 11.83 -10.02 -16.66
N TRP A 152 13.09 -9.82 -17.06
CA TRP A 152 14.04 -10.91 -17.30
C TRP A 152 14.44 -11.71 -16.05
N LYS A 153 14.30 -11.18 -14.83
CA LYS A 153 14.60 -11.93 -13.59
C LYS A 153 13.69 -13.13 -13.39
N VAL A 154 12.48 -13.10 -13.95
CA VAL A 154 11.54 -14.24 -13.94
C VAL A 154 11.61 -15.02 -15.25
N PHE A 155 11.62 -14.31 -16.39
CA PHE A 155 11.59 -14.97 -17.70
C PHE A 155 12.88 -15.76 -18.00
N ALA A 156 14.08 -15.24 -17.67
CA ALA A 156 15.33 -15.96 -17.94
C ALA A 156 15.41 -17.31 -17.19
N PRO A 157 15.08 -17.40 -15.88
CA PRO A 157 14.95 -18.69 -15.22
C PRO A 157 13.92 -19.61 -15.88
N ALA A 158 12.74 -19.12 -16.26
CA ALA A 158 11.72 -19.94 -16.90
C ALA A 158 12.22 -20.56 -18.22
N LEU A 159 12.86 -19.74 -19.06
CA LEU A 159 13.49 -20.17 -20.32
C LEU A 159 14.61 -21.20 -20.08
N ALA A 160 15.45 -20.97 -19.07
CA ALA A 160 16.54 -21.87 -18.72
C ALA A 160 16.04 -23.23 -18.21
N MET A 161 14.95 -23.25 -17.44
CA MET A 161 14.29 -24.50 -16.99
C MET A 161 13.82 -25.33 -18.18
N VAL A 162 13.13 -24.70 -19.14
CA VAL A 162 12.63 -25.36 -20.36
C VAL A 162 13.77 -25.89 -21.23
N LYS A 163 14.83 -25.10 -21.44
CA LYS A 163 16.01 -25.52 -22.21
C LYS A 163 16.70 -26.75 -21.61
N LYS A 164 16.72 -26.86 -20.28
CA LYS A 164 17.29 -28.00 -19.54
C LYS A 164 16.38 -29.25 -19.50
N LEU A 165 15.14 -29.17 -19.98
CA LEU A 165 14.17 -30.27 -19.96
C LEU A 165 13.70 -30.66 -21.38
N PRO A 166 14.48 -31.42 -22.16
CA PRO A 166 14.09 -31.86 -23.50
C PRO A 166 12.75 -32.62 -23.54
N ALA A 167 12.48 -33.46 -22.53
CA ALA A 167 11.20 -34.19 -22.43
C ALA A 167 10.00 -33.27 -22.26
N LEU A 168 10.14 -32.15 -21.53
CA LEU A 168 9.09 -31.14 -21.40
C LEU A 168 8.82 -30.47 -22.75
N ARG A 169 9.90 -30.08 -23.45
CA ARG A 169 9.82 -29.47 -24.78
C ARG A 169 9.16 -30.40 -25.80
N GLN A 170 9.51 -31.67 -25.79
CA GLN A 170 8.92 -32.67 -26.68
C GLN A 170 7.43 -32.87 -26.37
N LYS A 171 7.07 -33.05 -25.09
CA LYS A 171 5.70 -33.30 -24.67
C LYS A 171 4.74 -32.17 -25.03
N TYR A 172 5.16 -30.92 -24.88
CA TYR A 172 4.31 -29.74 -25.11
C TYR A 172 4.70 -28.94 -26.36
N CYS A 173 5.55 -29.51 -27.22
CA CYS A 173 6.04 -28.88 -28.46
C CYS A 173 6.62 -27.48 -28.27
N ILE A 174 7.34 -27.23 -27.17
CA ILE A 174 7.84 -25.91 -26.81
C ILE A 174 9.04 -25.52 -27.69
N LYS A 175 8.94 -24.37 -28.36
CA LYS A 175 10.02 -23.70 -29.07
C LYS A 175 10.57 -22.53 -28.24
N PRO A 176 11.76 -22.67 -27.63
CA PRO A 176 12.40 -21.60 -26.88
C PRO A 176 13.18 -20.65 -27.81
N TRP A 177 12.79 -19.39 -27.85
CA TRP A 177 13.51 -18.32 -28.55
C TRP A 177 14.37 -17.51 -27.58
N ALA A 178 15.02 -16.45 -28.06
CA ALA A 178 15.78 -15.54 -27.22
C ALA A 178 14.88 -14.81 -26.21
N LYS A 179 13.87 -14.08 -26.71
CA LYS A 179 12.98 -13.22 -25.90
C LYS A 179 11.58 -13.79 -25.64
N LYS A 180 11.28 -15.00 -26.09
CA LYS A 180 9.94 -15.63 -25.91
C LYS A 180 9.99 -17.15 -26.00
N MET A 181 8.93 -17.82 -25.55
CA MET A 181 8.66 -19.24 -25.82
C MET A 181 7.32 -19.38 -26.51
N THR A 182 7.23 -20.30 -27.47
CA THR A 182 5.99 -20.50 -28.25
C THR A 182 5.61 -21.97 -28.35
N ARG A 183 4.32 -22.24 -28.52
CA ARG A 183 3.76 -23.57 -28.84
C ARG A 183 2.96 -23.51 -30.15
N PRO A 184 2.70 -24.65 -30.82
CA PRO A 184 1.95 -24.67 -32.09
C PRO A 184 0.48 -24.23 -31.97
N ASP A 185 -0.10 -24.29 -30.78
CA ASP A 185 -1.48 -23.87 -30.49
C ASP A 185 -1.63 -22.35 -30.31
N GLY A 186 -0.61 -21.56 -30.66
CA GLY A 186 -0.60 -20.11 -30.48
C GLY A 186 -0.12 -19.64 -29.12
N SER A 187 0.18 -20.53 -28.16
CA SER A 187 0.62 -20.10 -26.83
C SER A 187 1.94 -19.33 -26.88
N LEU A 188 2.03 -18.29 -26.06
CA LEU A 188 3.16 -17.37 -25.93
C LEU A 188 3.55 -17.19 -24.46
N PHE A 189 4.84 -17.25 -24.16
CA PHE A 189 5.40 -16.79 -22.89
C PHE A 189 6.52 -15.77 -23.16
N ALA A 190 6.35 -14.52 -22.73
CA ALA A 190 7.29 -13.43 -22.96
C ALA A 190 7.39 -12.46 -21.75
N PRO A 191 8.50 -11.71 -21.61
CA PRO A 191 8.53 -10.54 -20.73
C PRO A 191 7.76 -9.36 -21.37
N ILE A 192 7.09 -8.56 -20.54
CA ILE A 192 6.45 -7.28 -20.91
C ILE A 192 6.99 -6.17 -20.00
N ILE A 193 7.13 -4.97 -20.56
CA ILE A 193 7.74 -3.81 -19.92
C ILE A 193 6.81 -2.62 -20.10
N GLY A 194 6.61 -1.84 -19.03
CA GLY A 194 5.81 -0.63 -19.08
C GLY A 194 4.32 -0.92 -19.23
N ASP A 195 3.62 -0.07 -19.99
CA ASP A 195 2.19 -0.17 -20.26
C ASP A 195 1.99 -0.83 -21.64
N PRO A 196 1.67 -2.15 -21.69
CA PRO A 196 1.30 -2.78 -22.96
C PRO A 196 -0.01 -2.18 -23.48
N GLY A 197 -0.29 -2.22 -24.78
CA GLY A 197 -1.61 -1.79 -25.28
C GLY A 197 -2.71 -2.80 -24.91
N ASP A 198 -3.97 -2.36 -24.95
CA ASP A 198 -5.18 -3.15 -24.60
C ASP A 198 -5.48 -4.38 -25.52
N GLY A 199 -4.55 -4.77 -26.39
CA GLY A 199 -4.76 -5.83 -27.39
C GLY A 199 -4.43 -7.24 -26.94
N ASP A 200 -3.69 -7.41 -25.84
CA ASP A 200 -3.26 -8.71 -25.35
C ASP A 200 -4.38 -9.38 -24.51
N SER A 201 -4.45 -10.72 -24.53
CA SER A 201 -5.41 -11.47 -23.71
C SER A 201 -4.70 -12.44 -22.77
N PRO A 202 -4.11 -11.95 -21.66
CA PRO A 202 -3.30 -12.77 -20.78
C PRO A 202 -4.12 -13.87 -20.11
N SER A 203 -3.63 -15.11 -20.19
CA SER A 203 -4.08 -16.22 -19.34
C SER A 203 -3.32 -16.26 -18.00
N CYS A 204 -2.12 -15.68 -17.96
CA CYS A 204 -1.33 -15.51 -16.75
C CYS A 204 -0.49 -14.23 -16.80
N ALA A 205 -0.63 -13.38 -15.80
CA ALA A 205 0.28 -12.25 -15.59
C ALA A 205 1.12 -12.49 -14.32
N ILE A 206 2.42 -12.28 -14.43
CA ILE A 206 3.35 -12.35 -13.30
C ILE A 206 3.91 -10.96 -13.08
N ILE A 207 3.60 -10.37 -11.93
CA ILE A 207 4.03 -9.03 -11.54
C ILE A 207 5.12 -9.21 -10.48
N ASP A 208 6.37 -9.00 -10.87
CA ASP A 208 7.54 -9.14 -9.99
C ASP A 208 7.93 -7.80 -9.36
N GLU A 209 8.34 -7.87 -8.10
CA GLU A 209 8.77 -6.74 -7.26
C GLU A 209 7.77 -5.57 -7.31
N TYR A 210 6.47 -5.85 -7.09
CA TYR A 210 5.41 -4.84 -7.24
C TYR A 210 5.63 -3.55 -6.41
N HIS A 211 6.34 -3.63 -5.29
CA HIS A 211 6.75 -2.46 -4.50
C HIS A 211 7.69 -1.47 -5.22
N GLU A 212 8.27 -1.85 -6.37
CA GLU A 212 9.10 -0.99 -7.22
C GLU A 212 8.28 -0.39 -8.39
N HIS A 213 6.95 -0.51 -8.38
CA HIS A 213 6.05 0.04 -9.40
C HIS A 213 5.49 1.38 -8.93
N ASP A 214 5.70 2.41 -9.75
CA ASP A 214 5.28 3.79 -9.43
C ASP A 214 3.76 3.98 -9.57
N THR A 215 3.12 3.24 -10.48
CA THR A 215 1.68 3.27 -10.77
C THR A 215 1.14 1.85 -10.98
N ASP A 216 -0.18 1.70 -10.94
CA ASP A 216 -0.88 0.41 -11.13
C ASP A 216 -1.12 0.05 -12.60
N ALA A 217 -0.71 0.89 -13.56
CA ALA A 217 -0.99 0.72 -14.99
C ALA A 217 -0.70 -0.70 -15.51
N LEU A 218 0.50 -1.23 -15.26
CA LEU A 218 0.86 -2.60 -15.67
C LEU A 218 -0.05 -3.67 -15.04
N TYR A 219 -0.44 -3.49 -13.77
CA TYR A 219 -1.38 -4.40 -13.11
C TYR A 219 -2.76 -4.31 -13.77
N THR A 220 -3.26 -3.10 -13.98
CA THR A 220 -4.59 -2.83 -14.55
C THR A 220 -4.69 -3.31 -15.99
N THR A 221 -3.73 -3.00 -16.85
CA THR A 221 -3.72 -3.47 -18.25
C THR A 221 -3.65 -4.99 -18.34
N MET A 222 -2.80 -5.62 -17.52
CA MET A 222 -2.67 -7.08 -17.51
C MET A 222 -3.94 -7.78 -17.04
N THR A 223 -4.62 -7.24 -16.02
CA THR A 223 -5.81 -7.86 -15.41
C THR A 223 -7.07 -7.64 -16.23
N THR A 224 -7.24 -6.45 -16.82
CA THR A 224 -8.39 -6.12 -17.69
C THR A 224 -8.40 -6.96 -18.97
N GLY A 225 -7.24 -7.21 -19.59
CA GLY A 225 -7.10 -8.09 -20.77
C GLY A 225 -7.46 -9.56 -20.50
N MET A 226 -7.58 -9.98 -19.24
CA MET A 226 -7.90 -11.37 -18.88
C MET A 226 -9.38 -11.74 -19.04
N GLY A 227 -10.28 -10.76 -19.27
CA GLY A 227 -11.72 -10.96 -19.19
C GLY A 227 -12.31 -12.04 -20.12
N ALA A 228 -11.62 -12.37 -21.22
CA ALA A 228 -12.05 -13.41 -22.16
C ALA A 228 -11.61 -14.84 -21.76
N ARG A 229 -10.77 -14.99 -20.73
CA ARG A 229 -10.19 -16.27 -20.31
C ARG A 229 -11.05 -16.93 -19.22
N GLU A 230 -11.17 -18.26 -19.25
CA GLU A 230 -12.06 -18.99 -18.32
C GLU A 230 -11.55 -19.03 -16.87
N GLN A 231 -10.23 -19.11 -16.70
CA GLN A 231 -9.57 -19.23 -15.40
C GLN A 231 -8.19 -18.56 -15.38
N PRO A 232 -8.10 -17.26 -15.73
CA PRO A 232 -6.82 -16.55 -15.74
C PRO A 232 -6.21 -16.46 -14.35
N ILE A 233 -4.91 -16.15 -14.28
CA ILE A 233 -4.22 -15.93 -13.00
C ILE A 233 -3.28 -14.73 -13.02
N THR A 234 -3.38 -13.90 -11.99
CA THR A 234 -2.39 -12.86 -11.70
C THR A 234 -1.57 -13.29 -10.50
N LEU A 235 -0.26 -13.49 -10.70
CA LEU A 235 0.69 -13.76 -9.62
C LEU A 235 1.47 -12.49 -9.31
N ILE A 236 1.21 -11.89 -8.16
CA ILE A 236 1.95 -10.76 -7.61
C ILE A 236 2.94 -11.29 -6.58
N ILE A 237 4.24 -11.06 -6.84
CA ILE A 237 5.31 -11.40 -5.89
C ILE A 237 6.08 -10.12 -5.54
N THR A 238 6.27 -9.86 -4.25
CA THR A 238 6.93 -8.62 -3.83
C THR A 238 7.65 -8.76 -2.49
N THR A 239 8.44 -7.74 -2.14
CA THR A 239 8.86 -7.44 -0.77
C THR A 239 8.15 -6.18 -0.31
N ALA A 240 8.30 -5.82 0.96
CA ALA A 240 7.99 -4.47 1.43
C ALA A 240 8.82 -3.42 0.67
N GLY A 241 8.21 -2.26 0.46
CA GLY A 241 8.81 -1.06 -0.09
C GLY A 241 8.96 0.06 0.93
N PHE A 242 9.24 1.25 0.43
CA PHE A 242 9.40 2.47 1.23
C PHE A 242 8.24 3.45 1.06
N ASP A 243 7.47 3.32 -0.02
CA ASP A 243 6.33 4.17 -0.35
C ASP A 243 5.03 3.46 0.00
N ILE A 244 4.36 3.90 1.07
CA ILE A 244 3.05 3.36 1.46
C ILE A 244 1.89 3.95 0.66
N ALA A 245 2.14 4.96 -0.16
CA ALA A 245 1.18 5.47 -1.12
C ALA A 245 1.35 4.78 -2.49
N SER A 246 2.20 3.74 -2.58
CA SER A 246 2.38 2.95 -3.79
C SER A 246 1.18 2.03 -4.03
N PRO A 247 0.89 1.69 -5.30
CA PRO A 247 -0.17 0.74 -5.66
C PRO A 247 0.04 -0.65 -5.04
N CYS A 248 1.30 -1.00 -4.73
CA CYS A 248 1.63 -2.23 -4.01
C CYS A 248 1.19 -2.20 -2.55
N TYR A 249 1.30 -1.05 -1.87
CA TYR A 249 0.83 -0.91 -0.50
C TYR A 249 -0.70 -0.88 -0.43
N GLU A 250 -1.36 -0.28 -1.41
CA GLU A 250 -2.82 -0.36 -1.54
C GLU A 250 -3.27 -1.81 -1.73
N LYS A 251 -2.62 -2.56 -2.64
CA LYS A 251 -2.87 -3.99 -2.82
C LYS A 251 -2.62 -4.80 -1.54
N ARG A 252 -1.54 -4.49 -0.81
CA ARG A 252 -1.29 -5.07 0.52
C ARG A 252 -2.44 -4.79 1.48
N THR A 253 -2.92 -3.55 1.52
CA THR A 253 -4.03 -3.14 2.40
C THR A 253 -5.30 -3.93 2.07
N GLN A 254 -5.63 -4.08 0.78
CA GLN A 254 -6.74 -4.93 0.34
C GLN A 254 -6.59 -6.38 0.83
N VAL A 255 -5.38 -6.96 0.74
CA VAL A 255 -5.11 -8.32 1.22
C VAL A 255 -5.24 -8.41 2.75
N VAL A 256 -4.77 -7.42 3.49
CA VAL A 256 -4.90 -7.35 4.95
C VAL A 256 -6.38 -7.30 5.35
N GLU A 257 -7.18 -6.43 4.73
CA GLU A 257 -8.63 -6.33 4.98
C GLU A 257 -9.36 -7.67 4.75
N ILE A 258 -8.97 -8.42 3.71
CA ILE A 258 -9.50 -9.77 3.43
C ILE A 258 -9.10 -10.77 4.52
N LEU A 259 -7.84 -10.74 4.97
CA LEU A 259 -7.34 -11.66 5.99
C LEU A 259 -7.96 -11.37 7.37
N GLU A 260 -8.21 -10.10 7.68
CA GLU A 260 -8.81 -9.67 8.94
C GLU A 260 -10.35 -9.75 8.95
N ARG A 261 -10.99 -10.01 7.80
CA ARG A 261 -12.45 -10.04 7.63
C ARG A 261 -13.14 -8.74 8.05
N ILE A 262 -12.50 -7.59 7.81
CA ILE A 262 -13.02 -6.27 8.19
C ILE A 262 -14.26 -5.89 7.35
N ARG A 263 -14.36 -6.39 6.11
CA ARG A 263 -15.51 -6.12 5.22
C ARG A 263 -16.56 -7.21 5.33
N GLU A 264 -17.63 -6.99 6.09
CA GLU A 264 -18.81 -7.87 6.07
C GLU A 264 -19.56 -7.73 4.73
N GLY A 265 -19.92 -8.87 4.11
CA GLY A 265 -20.82 -8.91 2.94
C GLY A 265 -20.18 -8.75 1.56
N GLY A 266 -18.85 -8.68 1.44
CA GLY A 266 -18.18 -8.45 0.15
C GLY A 266 -16.71 -8.88 0.08
N GLU A 267 -16.32 -9.97 0.74
CA GLU A 267 -14.95 -10.51 0.61
C GLU A 267 -14.68 -10.88 -0.87
N ASN A 268 -13.62 -10.34 -1.47
CA ASN A 268 -13.19 -10.78 -2.80
C ASN A 268 -12.62 -12.19 -2.70
N GLU A 269 -13.48 -13.20 -2.89
CA GLU A 269 -13.15 -14.62 -2.77
C GLU A 269 -12.18 -15.11 -3.84
N ALA A 270 -11.85 -14.28 -4.84
CA ALA A 270 -10.92 -14.56 -5.91
C ALA A 270 -9.46 -14.21 -5.56
N ILE A 271 -9.20 -13.48 -4.46
CA ILE A 271 -7.84 -13.10 -4.04
C ILE A 271 -7.35 -14.03 -2.93
N PHE A 272 -6.21 -14.69 -3.19
CA PHE A 272 -5.40 -15.36 -2.19
C PHE A 272 -4.21 -14.46 -1.83
N GLY A 273 -3.98 -14.23 -0.54
CA GLY A 273 -2.87 -13.42 -0.06
C GLY A 273 -2.14 -14.08 1.09
N ILE A 274 -0.80 -13.99 1.08
CA ILE A 274 0.06 -14.41 2.18
C ILE A 274 1.19 -13.38 2.38
N ILE A 275 1.34 -12.93 3.62
CA ILE A 275 2.27 -11.84 3.98
C ILE A 275 3.14 -12.32 5.13
N TYR A 276 4.44 -12.39 4.88
CA TYR A 276 5.48 -12.67 5.88
C TYR A 276 6.13 -11.35 6.30
N THR A 277 5.95 -10.95 7.55
CA THR A 277 6.48 -9.68 8.07
C THR A 277 6.68 -9.78 9.59
N LEU A 278 6.90 -8.67 10.26
CA LEU A 278 6.79 -8.55 11.72
C LEU A 278 5.44 -7.95 12.09
N ASP A 279 4.91 -8.37 13.23
CA ASP A 279 3.79 -7.70 13.87
C ASP A 279 4.26 -6.37 14.52
N ASP A 280 3.34 -5.47 14.83
CA ASP A 280 3.69 -4.10 15.25
C ASP A 280 4.40 -4.04 16.61
N ASP A 281 4.10 -5.00 17.49
CA ASP A 281 4.65 -5.16 18.83
C ASP A 281 5.91 -6.04 18.89
N ASP A 282 6.36 -6.58 17.76
CA ASP A 282 7.60 -7.37 17.71
C ASP A 282 8.85 -6.52 17.95
N ASP A 283 9.70 -6.95 18.87
CA ASP A 283 11.07 -6.44 18.98
C ASP A 283 11.94 -7.05 17.88
N TRP A 284 12.17 -6.28 16.82
CA TRP A 284 12.97 -6.68 15.66
C TRP A 284 14.44 -6.96 16.00
N THR A 285 14.93 -6.55 17.17
CA THR A 285 16.31 -6.81 17.60
C THR A 285 16.52 -8.23 18.12
N GLN A 286 15.45 -8.95 18.41
CA GLN A 286 15.51 -10.33 18.89
C GLN A 286 15.73 -11.33 17.74
N PRO A 287 16.43 -12.47 17.98
CA PRO A 287 16.63 -13.50 16.96
C PRO A 287 15.33 -14.09 16.39
N GLU A 288 14.27 -14.14 17.19
CA GLU A 288 12.95 -14.67 16.84
C GLU A 288 12.31 -13.89 15.70
N ALA A 289 12.53 -12.57 15.65
CA ALA A 289 12.05 -11.70 14.58
C ALA A 289 12.58 -12.13 13.20
N LEU A 290 13.82 -12.64 13.14
CA LEU A 290 14.39 -13.15 11.90
C LEU A 290 13.66 -14.40 11.41
N ILE A 291 13.31 -15.31 12.32
CA ILE A 291 12.60 -16.55 12.02
C ILE A 291 11.17 -16.22 11.56
N LYS A 292 10.49 -15.35 12.31
CA LYS A 292 9.11 -14.93 12.06
C LYS A 292 8.93 -14.28 10.67
N ALA A 293 9.84 -13.39 10.29
CA ALA A 293 9.76 -12.69 9.00
C ALA A 293 10.27 -13.53 7.80
N ASN A 294 11.10 -14.55 8.01
CA ASN A 294 11.78 -15.27 6.92
C ASN A 294 11.39 -16.76 6.90
N PRO A 295 10.41 -17.18 6.07
CA PRO A 295 9.96 -18.57 6.06
C PRO A 295 10.99 -19.55 5.48
N ASN A 296 12.06 -19.08 4.80
CA ASN A 296 13.22 -19.90 4.43
C ASN A 296 14.44 -19.72 5.37
N TYR A 297 14.23 -19.29 6.61
CA TYR A 297 15.31 -19.17 7.59
C TYR A 297 16.09 -20.50 7.72
N ASN A 298 17.42 -20.42 7.64
CA ASN A 298 18.36 -21.56 7.58
C ASN A 298 18.25 -22.52 6.37
N ILE A 299 17.29 -22.30 5.47
CA ILE A 299 17.13 -23.05 4.23
C ILE A 299 17.88 -22.34 3.09
N SER A 300 17.28 -21.29 2.51
CA SER A 300 17.85 -20.51 1.40
C SER A 300 18.50 -19.20 1.87
N VAL A 301 18.10 -18.70 3.04
CA VAL A 301 18.71 -17.55 3.69
C VAL A 301 19.32 -18.01 5.02
N LYS A 302 20.64 -17.92 5.12
CA LYS A 302 21.39 -18.46 6.26
C LYS A 302 21.31 -17.53 7.46
N GLU A 303 21.17 -18.10 8.65
CA GLU A 303 21.14 -17.40 9.93
C GLU A 303 22.30 -16.40 10.09
N GLY A 304 23.54 -16.83 9.82
CA GLY A 304 24.70 -15.95 9.97
C GLY A 304 24.62 -14.68 9.12
N PHE A 305 24.04 -14.77 7.92
CA PHE A 305 23.81 -13.60 7.07
C PHE A 305 22.74 -12.67 7.65
N LEU A 306 21.63 -13.22 8.13
CA LEU A 306 20.54 -12.44 8.71
C LEU A 306 20.94 -11.77 10.03
N LYS A 307 21.61 -12.50 10.93
CA LYS A 307 22.16 -11.97 12.18
C LYS A 307 23.16 -10.83 11.91
N ALA A 308 24.05 -11.00 10.92
CA ALA A 308 24.97 -9.93 10.54
C ALA A 308 24.24 -8.66 10.02
N LYS A 309 23.11 -8.82 9.31
CA LYS A 309 22.27 -7.69 8.88
C LYS A 309 21.53 -7.05 10.05
N GLN A 310 20.96 -7.86 10.96
CA GLN A 310 20.30 -7.36 12.17
C GLN A 310 21.28 -6.55 13.03
N LEU A 311 22.48 -7.08 13.30
CA LEU A 311 23.53 -6.37 14.04
C LEU A 311 23.92 -5.06 13.36
N LEU A 312 24.09 -5.06 12.03
CA LEU A 312 24.38 -3.84 11.28
C LEU A 312 23.27 -2.79 11.40
N ALA A 313 22.01 -3.21 11.38
CA ALA A 313 20.87 -2.31 11.56
C ALA A 313 20.81 -1.72 12.98
N MET A 314 21.25 -2.48 13.99
CA MET A 314 21.30 -2.02 15.39
C MET A 314 22.47 -1.04 15.60
N SER A 315 23.61 -1.29 14.97
CA SER A 315 24.81 -0.45 15.11
C SER A 315 24.82 0.78 14.20
N THR A 316 23.97 0.85 13.18
CA THR A 316 24.02 1.87 12.14
C THR A 316 22.64 2.40 11.79
N PRO A 317 22.18 3.50 12.43
CA PRO A 317 20.84 4.07 12.24
C PRO A 317 20.46 4.32 10.77
N GLY A 318 21.40 4.78 9.94
CA GLY A 318 21.18 5.03 8.51
C GLY A 318 20.94 3.75 7.67
N GLN A 319 21.15 2.56 8.22
CA GLN A 319 20.86 1.28 7.56
C GLN A 319 19.61 0.60 8.12
N THR A 320 19.08 1.04 9.26
CA THR A 320 17.98 0.38 9.97
C THR A 320 16.77 0.19 9.08
N ASN A 321 16.23 1.27 8.50
CA ASN A 321 15.02 1.19 7.67
C ASN A 321 15.23 0.28 6.46
N LYS A 322 16.37 0.42 5.78
CA LYS A 322 16.70 -0.42 4.62
C LYS A 322 16.75 -1.91 4.97
N ILE A 323 17.28 -2.25 6.15
CA ILE A 323 17.39 -3.64 6.59
C ILE A 323 16.03 -4.16 7.07
N LEU A 324 15.26 -3.37 7.82
CA LEU A 324 13.89 -3.69 8.20
C LEU A 324 13.02 -3.98 6.97
N THR A 325 13.06 -3.13 5.94
CA THR A 325 12.34 -3.37 4.69
C THR A 325 12.81 -4.63 3.97
N LYS A 326 14.11 -4.81 3.78
CA LYS A 326 14.62 -5.87 2.89
C LYS A 326 14.74 -7.26 3.54
N HIS A 327 14.87 -7.33 4.86
CA HIS A 327 15.14 -8.57 5.60
C HIS A 327 14.08 -8.91 6.66
N PHE A 328 13.32 -7.94 7.14
CA PHE A 328 12.17 -8.16 8.03
C PHE A 328 10.84 -7.90 7.32
N ASN A 329 10.89 -7.43 6.06
CA ASN A 329 9.73 -7.18 5.22
C ASN A 329 8.74 -6.19 5.85
N LYS A 330 9.27 -5.17 6.54
CA LYS A 330 8.49 -4.09 7.16
C LYS A 330 8.45 -2.87 6.25
N TRP A 331 7.27 -2.33 6.00
CA TRP A 331 7.12 -1.07 5.29
C TRP A 331 7.57 0.07 6.21
N VAL A 332 8.67 0.72 5.84
CA VAL A 332 9.28 1.85 6.56
C VAL A 332 9.78 2.85 5.53
N SER A 333 9.68 4.15 5.80
CA SER A 333 10.09 5.19 4.84
C SER A 333 11.63 5.27 4.65
N SER A 334 12.10 5.63 3.45
CA SER A 334 13.54 5.58 3.07
C SER A 334 14.38 6.78 3.53
N LYS A 335 13.73 7.90 3.85
CA LYS A 335 14.27 9.03 4.60
C LYS A 335 13.26 9.40 5.68
N ALA A 336 13.73 10.06 6.75
CA ALA A 336 12.86 10.41 7.87
C ALA A 336 11.80 11.42 7.39
N ALA A 337 10.67 10.92 6.90
CA ALA A 337 9.42 11.65 6.94
C ALA A 337 9.31 12.22 8.35
N TYR A 338 8.99 13.50 8.45
CA TYR A 338 8.98 14.19 9.74
C TYR A 338 8.02 13.49 10.69
N TYR A 339 6.83 13.14 10.18
CA TYR A 339 5.84 12.40 10.95
C TYR A 339 6.05 10.88 10.83
N ASN A 340 5.92 10.20 11.97
CA ASN A 340 5.83 8.75 12.00
C ASN A 340 4.48 8.31 11.42
N LEU A 341 4.53 7.85 10.17
CA LEU A 341 3.35 7.51 9.39
C LEU A 341 2.56 6.32 9.96
N GLN A 342 3.21 5.39 10.67
CA GLN A 342 2.49 4.31 11.36
C GLN A 342 1.64 4.87 12.50
N LYS A 343 2.18 5.80 13.29
CA LYS A 343 1.42 6.48 14.34
C LYS A 343 0.32 7.36 13.77
N TRP A 344 0.57 8.04 12.64
CA TRP A 344 -0.47 8.75 11.89
C TRP A 344 -1.61 7.80 11.51
N MET A 345 -1.31 6.67 10.86
CA MET A 345 -2.35 5.69 10.48
C MET A 345 -3.10 5.12 11.68
N ALA A 346 -2.44 4.95 12.84
CA ALA A 346 -3.09 4.51 14.07
C ALA A 346 -4.01 5.56 14.70
N ALA A 347 -3.79 6.85 14.39
CA ALA A 347 -4.65 7.96 14.76
C ALA A 347 -5.88 8.12 13.83
N ALA A 348 -6.01 7.27 12.82
CA ALA A 348 -7.15 7.30 11.91
C ALA A 348 -8.38 6.65 12.55
N ASP A 349 -9.46 7.43 12.65
CA ASP A 349 -10.80 6.95 12.97
C ASP A 349 -11.72 7.21 11.77
N LYS A 350 -11.91 6.16 10.96
CA LYS A 350 -12.77 6.19 9.76
C LYS A 350 -14.26 6.34 10.07
N THR A 351 -14.66 6.37 11.34
CA THR A 351 -16.05 6.63 11.75
C THR A 351 -16.36 8.11 11.90
N LEU A 352 -15.34 8.96 12.06
CA LEU A 352 -15.50 10.41 12.17
C LEU A 352 -16.18 11.01 10.94
N ARG A 353 -17.18 11.85 11.18
CA ARG A 353 -17.92 12.62 10.17
C ARG A 353 -17.92 14.08 10.57
N LEU A 354 -18.02 14.97 9.58
CA LEU A 354 -18.15 16.41 9.83
C LEU A 354 -19.36 16.74 10.73
N SER A 355 -20.44 15.98 10.63
CA SER A 355 -21.64 16.12 11.46
C SER A 355 -21.38 15.92 12.96
N ASP A 356 -20.32 15.18 13.33
CA ASP A 356 -19.97 14.93 14.73
C ASP A 356 -19.41 16.18 15.43
N PHE A 357 -19.12 17.23 14.66
CA PHE A 357 -18.59 18.52 15.10
C PHE A 357 -19.57 19.67 14.83
N ALA A 358 -20.86 19.36 14.66
CA ALA A 358 -21.87 20.36 14.32
C ALA A 358 -21.93 21.49 15.37
N GLY A 359 -21.79 22.73 14.91
CA GLY A 359 -21.76 23.92 15.75
C GLY A 359 -20.46 24.17 16.53
N GLU A 360 -19.47 23.28 16.46
CA GLU A 360 -18.17 23.47 17.10
C GLU A 360 -17.27 24.44 16.35
N GLU A 361 -16.30 25.01 17.05
CA GLU A 361 -15.30 25.91 16.47
C GLU A 361 -14.31 25.14 15.58
N CYS A 362 -14.23 25.61 14.33
CA CYS A 362 -13.37 25.08 13.29
C CYS A 362 -12.29 26.11 12.92
N TYR A 363 -11.05 25.67 12.89
CA TYR A 363 -9.90 26.42 12.38
C TYR A 363 -9.59 25.91 10.99
N LEU A 364 -9.80 26.76 9.99
CA LEU A 364 -9.80 26.35 8.59
C LEU A 364 -8.46 26.66 7.93
N GLY A 365 -7.57 25.68 7.91
CA GLY A 365 -6.27 25.79 7.23
C GLY A 365 -6.42 25.81 5.72
N ILE A 366 -5.98 26.88 5.07
CA ILE A 366 -6.10 27.04 3.62
C ILE A 366 -4.70 27.18 3.00
N ASP A 367 -4.31 26.20 2.18
CA ASP A 367 -3.07 26.26 1.40
C ASP A 367 -3.44 26.26 -0.09
N LEU A 368 -3.17 27.39 -0.76
CA LEU A 368 -3.48 27.58 -2.17
C LEU A 368 -2.20 27.58 -2.99
N ALA A 369 -2.24 26.89 -4.12
CA ALA A 369 -1.15 26.90 -5.07
C ALA A 369 -1.36 28.00 -6.11
N SER A 370 -0.28 28.68 -6.49
CA SER A 370 -0.37 29.83 -7.40
C SER A 370 -0.80 29.44 -8.82
N LYS A 371 -0.34 28.30 -9.37
CA LYS A 371 -0.75 27.70 -10.68
C LYS A 371 -0.46 26.19 -10.75
N LEU A 372 -1.34 25.42 -11.39
CA LEU A 372 -1.20 23.99 -11.76
C LEU A 372 -1.11 22.95 -10.62
N ASP A 373 -0.99 23.39 -9.37
CA ASP A 373 -0.71 22.55 -8.21
C ASP A 373 -1.94 22.30 -7.31
N LEU A 374 -1.77 21.43 -6.31
CA LEU A 374 -2.82 21.00 -5.39
C LEU A 374 -3.23 22.15 -4.47
N ASN A 375 -4.53 22.38 -4.31
CA ASN A 375 -5.09 23.32 -3.35
C ASN A 375 -5.78 22.55 -2.23
N ALA A 376 -5.66 23.02 -0.99
CA ALA A 376 -6.19 22.33 0.18
C ALA A 376 -6.95 23.27 1.11
N VAL A 377 -8.10 22.79 1.60
CA VAL A 377 -8.86 23.39 2.71
C VAL A 377 -9.01 22.31 3.78
N VAL A 378 -8.50 22.58 4.97
CA VAL A 378 -8.33 21.60 6.04
C VAL A 378 -9.06 22.08 7.31
N PRO A 379 -10.26 21.53 7.58
CA PRO A 379 -10.96 21.77 8.83
C PRO A 379 -10.22 21.12 10.00
N VAL A 380 -9.89 21.92 11.01
CA VAL A 380 -9.27 21.47 12.26
C VAL A 380 -10.15 21.84 13.44
N PHE A 381 -10.46 20.85 14.27
CA PHE A 381 -11.21 21.05 15.51
C PHE A 381 -10.31 20.78 16.71
N ARG A 382 -10.57 21.46 17.82
CA ARG A 382 -9.88 21.25 19.10
C ARG A 382 -10.92 21.00 20.17
N ARG A 383 -10.76 19.92 20.93
CA ARG A 383 -11.54 19.61 22.13
C ARG A 383 -10.60 19.45 23.32
N GLU A 384 -11.04 19.85 24.49
CA GLU A 384 -10.33 19.50 25.73
C GLU A 384 -10.93 18.23 26.32
N ILE A 385 -10.07 17.21 26.52
CA ILE A 385 -10.44 15.91 27.09
C ILE A 385 -9.41 15.61 28.18
N ASP A 386 -9.88 15.36 29.40
CA ASP A 386 -9.03 15.08 30.56
C ASP A 386 -7.93 16.12 30.80
N GLY A 387 -8.22 17.40 30.54
CA GLY A 387 -7.29 18.51 30.69
C GLY A 387 -6.20 18.58 29.60
N LEU A 388 -6.32 17.77 28.55
CA LEU A 388 -5.42 17.76 27.41
C LEU A 388 -6.16 18.23 26.15
N SER A 389 -5.45 18.98 25.30
CA SER A 389 -6.00 19.37 24.00
C SER A 389 -5.90 18.22 23.01
N HIS A 390 -7.06 17.83 22.47
CA HIS A 390 -7.20 16.86 21.40
C HIS A 390 -7.51 17.60 20.10
N TYR A 391 -6.89 17.16 19.00
CA TYR A 391 -7.05 17.76 17.69
C TYR A 391 -7.69 16.77 16.73
N TYR A 392 -8.60 17.27 15.90
CA TYR A 392 -9.32 16.48 14.91
C TYR A 392 -9.17 17.11 13.53
N CYS A 393 -8.71 16.34 12.55
CA CYS A 393 -8.69 16.72 11.13
C CYS A 393 -9.75 15.89 10.40
N VAL A 394 -10.85 16.53 10.02
CA VAL A 394 -12.04 15.82 9.49
C VAL A 394 -12.55 16.51 8.25
N SER A 395 -12.82 15.73 7.20
CA SER A 395 -13.27 16.19 5.89
C SER A 395 -12.33 17.22 5.23
N PRO A 396 -11.01 16.98 5.14
CA PRO A 396 -10.14 17.82 4.34
C PRO A 396 -10.54 17.76 2.86
N MET A 397 -10.54 18.91 2.20
CA MET A 397 -10.99 19.07 0.82
C MET A 397 -9.82 19.50 -0.06
N PHE A 398 -9.78 18.96 -1.27
CA PHE A 398 -8.66 19.12 -2.20
C PHE A 398 -9.13 19.42 -3.61
N TRP A 399 -8.45 20.35 -4.28
CA TRP A 399 -8.71 20.72 -5.67
C TRP A 399 -7.43 20.73 -6.49
N VAL A 400 -7.58 20.42 -7.77
CA VAL A 400 -6.50 20.54 -8.76
C VAL A 400 -7.10 20.92 -10.12
N PRO A 401 -6.37 21.63 -11.00
CA PRO A 401 -6.85 21.87 -12.36
C PRO A 401 -7.04 20.56 -13.12
N GLU A 402 -8.12 20.46 -13.88
CA GLU A 402 -8.45 19.30 -14.71
C GLU A 402 -7.31 18.97 -15.70
N ASP A 403 -6.68 20.01 -16.27
CA ASP A 403 -5.54 19.89 -17.16
C ASP A 403 -4.34 19.15 -16.51
N THR A 404 -4.16 19.29 -15.19
CA THR A 404 -3.10 18.58 -14.45
C THR A 404 -3.48 17.11 -14.20
N VAL A 405 -4.77 16.80 -14.03
CA VAL A 405 -5.26 15.43 -13.86
C VAL A 405 -5.07 14.62 -15.14
N TYR A 406 -5.32 15.24 -16.30
CA TYR A 406 -5.23 14.60 -17.61
C TYR A 406 -3.97 14.99 -18.40
N ALA A 407 -2.94 15.49 -17.70
CA ALA A 407 -1.69 15.88 -18.33
C ALA A 407 -1.04 14.70 -19.06
N THR A 408 -0.75 14.87 -20.35
CA THR A 408 -0.11 13.84 -21.19
C THR A 408 1.42 13.96 -21.22
N ASP A 409 1.99 14.97 -20.56
CA ASP A 409 3.44 15.15 -20.47
C ASP A 409 4.09 13.97 -19.71
N PRO A 410 5.03 13.22 -20.32
CA PRO A 410 5.73 12.13 -19.65
C PRO A 410 6.38 12.51 -18.31
N ALA A 411 6.77 13.78 -18.13
CA ALA A 411 7.37 14.27 -16.89
C ALA A 411 6.35 14.42 -15.74
N LEU A 412 5.06 14.56 -16.07
CA LEU A 412 3.96 14.74 -15.12
C LEU A 412 3.07 13.49 -14.99
N LYS A 413 3.25 12.50 -15.88
CA LYS A 413 2.40 11.30 -15.96
C LYS A 413 2.21 10.59 -14.61
N THR A 414 3.27 10.41 -13.81
CA THR A 414 3.16 9.76 -12.49
C THR A 414 2.28 10.55 -11.51
N ILE A 415 2.31 11.88 -11.57
CA ILE A 415 1.46 12.75 -10.73
C ILE A 415 0.02 12.72 -11.26
N ALA A 416 -0.15 12.80 -12.58
CA ALA A 416 -1.44 12.74 -13.25
C ALA A 416 -2.17 11.42 -12.93
N ASP A 417 -1.50 10.28 -13.07
CA ASP A 417 -2.05 8.95 -12.74
C ASP A 417 -2.48 8.88 -11.26
N ARG A 418 -1.69 9.46 -10.35
CA ARG A 418 -2.03 9.53 -8.93
C ARG A 418 -3.24 10.42 -8.66
N TYR A 419 -3.33 11.58 -9.31
CA TYR A 419 -4.48 12.47 -9.20
C TYR A 419 -5.74 11.83 -9.76
N GLN A 420 -5.66 11.14 -10.90
CA GLN A 420 -6.78 10.37 -11.44
C GLN A 420 -7.26 9.32 -10.43
N SER A 421 -6.34 8.62 -9.75
CA SER A 421 -6.70 7.69 -8.68
C SER A 421 -7.46 8.38 -7.54
N PHE A 422 -7.02 9.57 -7.09
CA PHE A 422 -7.73 10.32 -6.05
C PHE A 422 -9.08 10.88 -6.50
N VAL A 423 -9.21 11.28 -7.77
CA VAL A 423 -10.50 11.67 -8.37
C VAL A 423 -11.46 10.49 -8.38
N ASN A 424 -10.99 9.30 -8.80
CA ASN A 424 -11.78 8.07 -8.80
C ASN A 424 -12.20 7.64 -7.39
N GLN A 425 -11.37 7.94 -6.38
CA GLN A 425 -11.70 7.71 -4.96
C GLN A 425 -12.65 8.76 -4.37
N GLY A 426 -12.94 9.85 -5.10
CA GLY A 426 -13.81 10.93 -4.64
C GLY A 426 -13.17 11.84 -3.57
N VAL A 427 -11.85 11.83 -3.43
CA VAL A 427 -11.11 12.61 -2.41
C VAL A 427 -10.36 13.81 -3.01
N LEU A 428 -10.42 13.99 -4.33
CA LEU A 428 -9.84 15.10 -5.08
C LEU A 428 -10.87 15.62 -6.09
N VAL A 429 -11.11 16.92 -6.09
CA VAL A 429 -12.05 17.57 -7.02
C VAL A 429 -11.28 18.21 -8.18
N PRO A 430 -11.46 17.75 -9.42
CA PRO A 430 -10.92 18.46 -10.58
C PRO A 430 -11.73 19.75 -10.80
N SER A 431 -11.03 20.87 -11.00
CA SER A 431 -11.61 22.15 -11.41
C SER A 431 -11.41 22.34 -12.91
N ASP A 432 -12.47 22.71 -13.62
CA ASP A 432 -12.43 22.95 -15.06
C ASP A 432 -11.34 23.96 -15.45
N GLY A 433 -10.55 23.61 -16.47
CA GLY A 433 -9.51 24.47 -17.05
C GLY A 433 -8.11 24.31 -16.43
N ALA A 434 -7.26 25.31 -16.69
CA ALA A 434 -5.82 25.27 -16.37
C ALA A 434 -5.47 25.80 -14.96
N GLU A 435 -6.41 26.43 -14.27
CA GLU A 435 -6.25 26.97 -12.91
C GLU A 435 -7.51 26.65 -12.10
N VAL A 436 -7.36 26.47 -10.78
CA VAL A 436 -8.51 26.23 -9.91
C VAL A 436 -9.31 27.52 -9.73
N ASP A 437 -10.62 27.45 -9.97
CA ASP A 437 -11.51 28.57 -9.69
C ASP A 437 -11.74 28.69 -8.17
N TYR A 438 -11.20 29.74 -7.56
CA TYR A 438 -11.35 29.98 -6.12
C TYR A 438 -12.80 30.20 -5.67
N ARG A 439 -13.74 30.47 -6.59
CA ARG A 439 -15.17 30.50 -6.28
C ARG A 439 -15.70 29.14 -5.88
N LEU A 440 -15.18 28.05 -6.47
CA LEU A 440 -15.51 26.68 -6.08
C LEU A 440 -15.02 26.37 -4.66
N ILE A 441 -13.81 26.86 -4.32
CA ILE A 441 -13.27 26.73 -2.98
C ILE A 441 -14.13 27.50 -1.98
N LEU A 442 -14.48 28.76 -2.29
CA LEU A 442 -15.35 29.58 -1.45
C LEU A 442 -16.72 28.91 -1.23
N GLU A 443 -17.35 28.38 -2.28
CA GLU A 443 -18.64 27.69 -2.17
C GLU A 443 -18.55 26.47 -1.23
N ALA A 444 -17.48 25.69 -1.33
CA ALA A 444 -17.25 24.57 -0.41
C ALA A 444 -17.05 25.04 1.05
N ILE A 445 -16.37 26.16 1.26
CA ILE A 445 -16.20 26.77 2.60
C ILE A 445 -17.54 27.28 3.14
N LEU A 446 -18.38 27.91 2.31
CA LEU A 446 -19.71 28.36 2.70
C LEU A 446 -20.62 27.19 3.09
N LYS A 447 -20.53 26.06 2.36
CA LYS A 447 -21.23 24.83 2.72
C LYS A 447 -20.74 24.24 4.04
N LEU A 448 -19.43 24.32 4.31
CA LEU A 448 -18.85 23.89 5.59
C LEU A 448 -19.40 24.72 6.76
N ARG A 449 -19.53 26.05 6.58
CA ARG A 449 -20.12 26.98 7.56
C ARG A 449 -21.56 26.63 7.96
N GLU A 450 -22.33 25.95 7.10
CA GLU A 450 -23.68 25.50 7.44
C GLU A 450 -23.68 24.42 8.53
N THR A 451 -22.57 23.70 8.71
CA THR A 451 -22.44 22.62 9.69
C THR A 451 -21.62 23.05 10.91
N VAL A 452 -20.53 23.81 10.72
CA VAL A 452 -19.57 24.14 11.79
C VAL A 452 -19.33 25.65 11.91
N LYS A 453 -18.88 26.11 13.08
CA LYS A 453 -18.56 27.53 13.30
C LYS A 453 -17.10 27.79 12.91
N ILE A 454 -16.87 28.37 11.75
CA ILE A 454 -15.50 28.75 11.32
C ILE A 454 -15.03 29.93 12.19
N ALA A 455 -14.05 29.67 13.05
CA ALA A 455 -13.52 30.66 13.99
C ALA A 455 -12.39 31.51 13.40
N ALA A 456 -11.56 30.90 12.56
CA ALA A 456 -10.50 31.59 11.83
C ALA A 456 -10.11 30.80 10.57
N SER A 457 -9.70 31.51 9.54
CA SER A 457 -9.27 30.91 8.27
C SER A 457 -7.79 31.24 8.00
N PRO A 458 -6.83 30.56 8.65
CA PRO A 458 -5.42 30.78 8.38
C PRO A 458 -5.04 30.40 6.95
N ILE A 459 -4.36 31.33 6.27
CA ILE A 459 -4.07 31.23 4.83
C ILE A 459 -2.69 31.80 4.51
N ASP A 460 -1.93 31.11 3.65
CA ASP A 460 -0.67 31.65 3.15
C ASP A 460 -0.94 32.79 2.16
N PRO A 461 -0.25 33.95 2.27
CA PRO A 461 -0.54 35.10 1.43
C PRO A 461 -0.23 34.89 -0.05
N TYR A 462 0.60 33.91 -0.41
CA TYR A 462 1.08 33.74 -1.78
C TYR A 462 -0.02 33.18 -2.68
N GLY A 463 -0.51 33.98 -3.63
CA GLY A 463 -1.54 33.55 -4.58
C GLY A 463 -2.96 33.50 -4.03
N ALA A 464 -3.18 33.89 -2.77
CA ALA A 464 -4.46 33.76 -2.07
C ALA A 464 -5.20 35.08 -1.83
N THR A 465 -4.66 36.23 -2.22
CA THR A 465 -5.23 37.56 -1.94
C THR A 465 -6.71 37.69 -2.34
N GLY A 466 -7.08 37.14 -3.49
CA GLY A 466 -8.46 37.15 -3.96
C GLY A 466 -9.41 36.37 -3.03
N LEU A 467 -9.04 35.15 -2.63
CA LEU A 467 -9.85 34.35 -1.70
C LEU A 467 -9.90 34.99 -0.31
N SER A 468 -8.79 35.56 0.18
CA SER A 468 -8.77 36.28 1.46
C SER A 468 -9.80 37.41 1.50
N HIS A 469 -9.91 38.23 0.45
CA HIS A 469 -10.94 39.29 0.41
C HIS A 469 -12.36 38.71 0.41
N MET A 470 -12.62 37.67 -0.39
CA MET A 470 -13.94 37.03 -0.42
C MET A 470 -14.33 36.41 0.94
N LEU A 471 -13.37 35.78 1.64
CA LEU A 471 -13.60 35.25 2.99
C LEU A 471 -13.89 36.37 3.99
N GLN A 472 -13.21 37.52 3.87
CA GLN A 472 -13.45 38.67 4.72
C GLN A 472 -14.85 39.26 4.50
N ASP A 473 -15.29 39.39 3.24
CA ASP A 473 -16.61 39.89 2.88
C ASP A 473 -17.74 38.99 3.45
N GLU A 474 -17.49 37.69 3.54
CA GLU A 474 -18.40 36.70 4.13
C GLU A 474 -18.29 36.57 5.66
N GLY A 475 -17.38 37.34 6.29
CA GLY A 475 -17.17 37.36 7.74
C GLY A 475 -16.43 36.13 8.30
N LEU A 476 -15.56 35.49 7.52
CA LEU A 476 -14.87 34.23 7.87
C LEU A 476 -13.42 34.41 8.38
N GLU A 477 -13.08 35.61 8.85
CA GLU A 477 -11.81 35.96 9.51
C GLU A 477 -10.54 35.32 8.90
N PRO A 478 -10.12 35.73 7.68
CA PRO A 478 -8.86 35.27 7.09
C PRO A 478 -7.66 35.77 7.89
N VAL A 479 -6.76 34.86 8.27
CA VAL A 479 -5.53 35.19 9.02
C VAL A 479 -4.31 34.84 8.19
N THR A 480 -3.52 35.84 7.84
CA THR A 480 -2.31 35.63 7.04
C THR A 480 -1.23 34.88 7.82
N ILE A 481 -0.84 33.69 7.35
CA ILE A 481 0.26 32.89 7.92
C ILE A 481 1.31 32.62 6.86
N THR A 482 2.48 33.26 6.95
CA THR A 482 3.60 32.94 6.08
C THR A 482 4.26 31.62 6.48
N GLN A 483 4.52 30.73 5.52
CA GLN A 483 5.15 29.40 5.72
C GLN A 483 6.66 29.45 6.05
N ASN A 484 7.04 30.20 7.07
CA ASN A 484 8.42 30.33 7.57
C ASN A 484 8.66 29.48 8.83
N TYR A 485 9.89 29.47 9.33
CA TYR A 485 10.23 28.73 10.56
C TYR A 485 9.40 29.18 11.77
N THR A 486 9.15 30.48 11.92
CA THR A 486 8.42 31.07 13.06
C THR A 486 7.00 30.55 13.16
N ASN A 487 6.28 30.48 12.04
CA ASN A 487 4.87 30.10 12.05
C ASN A 487 4.64 28.59 11.94
N MET A 488 5.60 27.85 11.38
CA MET A 488 5.41 26.42 11.10
C MET A 488 6.05 25.48 12.12
N SER A 489 7.07 25.94 12.87
CA SER A 489 7.81 25.06 13.80
C SER A 489 6.92 24.54 14.93
N ASP A 490 6.20 25.43 15.62
CA ASP A 490 5.38 25.03 16.78
C ASP A 490 4.21 24.11 16.39
N PRO A 491 3.42 24.41 15.33
CA PRO A 491 2.36 23.50 14.91
C PRO A 491 2.90 22.15 14.42
N MET A 492 4.06 22.13 13.73
CA MET A 492 4.67 20.87 13.31
C MET A 492 4.99 19.97 14.50
N ARG A 493 5.62 20.54 15.53
CA ARG A 493 5.99 19.83 16.76
C ARG A 493 4.76 19.42 17.57
N GLU A 494 3.73 20.26 17.65
CA GLU A 494 2.50 19.92 18.37
C GLU A 494 1.76 18.76 17.68
N ILE A 495 1.66 18.76 16.35
CA ILE A 495 1.07 17.62 15.63
C ILE A 495 1.84 16.33 15.93
N GLU A 496 3.17 16.37 15.90
CA GLU A 496 4.02 15.21 16.22
C GLU A 496 3.80 14.73 17.66
N ALA A 497 3.77 15.65 18.63
CA ALA A 497 3.53 15.36 20.04
C ALA A 497 2.11 14.81 20.28
N ALA A 498 1.10 15.40 19.65
CA ALA A 498 -0.30 14.98 19.75
C ALA A 498 -0.50 13.58 19.16
N ILE A 499 0.09 13.28 18.00
CA ILE A 499 0.09 11.93 17.42
C ILE A 499 0.79 10.95 18.37
N ALA A 500 1.96 11.31 18.91
CA ALA A 500 2.71 10.43 19.80
C ALA A 500 1.98 10.14 21.11
N ALA A 501 1.18 11.09 21.60
CA ALA A 501 0.40 11.00 22.83
C ALA A 501 -1.02 10.44 22.63
N GLY A 502 -1.44 10.12 21.40
CA GLY A 502 -2.81 9.66 21.12
C GLY A 502 -3.88 10.75 21.22
N ARG A 503 -3.49 12.02 21.11
CA ARG A 503 -4.36 13.21 21.18
C ARG A 503 -4.76 13.76 19.81
N PHE A 504 -4.18 13.23 18.73
CA PHE A 504 -4.53 13.61 17.36
C PHE A 504 -5.43 12.55 16.73
N HIS A 505 -6.44 12.97 16.00
CA HIS A 505 -7.45 12.12 15.38
C HIS A 505 -7.75 12.60 13.96
N HIS A 506 -7.96 11.70 13.00
CA HIS A 506 -8.37 12.09 11.66
C HIS A 506 -9.26 11.04 10.97
N ASP A 507 -10.00 11.44 9.94
CA ASP A 507 -11.00 10.60 9.24
C ASP A 507 -10.41 9.53 8.30
N GLY A 508 -9.08 9.41 8.23
CA GLY A 508 -8.39 8.47 7.35
C GLY A 508 -8.33 8.88 5.87
N ASN A 509 -8.53 10.16 5.52
CA ASN A 509 -8.42 10.61 4.13
C ASN A 509 -7.07 10.21 3.47
N PRO A 510 -7.07 9.46 2.35
CA PRO A 510 -5.85 8.93 1.75
C PRO A 510 -4.98 10.00 1.09
N LEU A 511 -5.57 11.09 0.57
CA LEU A 511 -4.82 12.21 -0.01
C LEU A 511 -4.12 13.02 1.10
N MET A 512 -4.81 13.29 2.22
CA MET A 512 -4.17 13.89 3.39
C MET A 512 -3.02 13.02 3.91
N THR A 513 -3.23 11.70 3.98
CA THR A 513 -2.19 10.74 4.40
C THR A 513 -0.98 10.78 3.45
N TRP A 514 -1.20 10.90 2.15
CA TRP A 514 -0.13 11.11 1.18
C TRP A 514 0.61 12.43 1.43
N CYS A 515 -0.09 13.54 1.65
CA CYS A 515 0.54 14.82 2.00
C CYS A 515 1.41 14.72 3.26
N ILE A 516 0.91 14.09 4.33
CA ILE A 516 1.65 13.88 5.58
C ILE A 516 2.89 13.02 5.36
N SER A 517 2.79 11.96 4.54
CA SER A 517 3.91 11.07 4.22
C SER A 517 5.07 11.77 3.49
N ASN A 518 4.77 12.86 2.79
CA ASN A 518 5.72 13.62 2.00
C ASN A 518 6.46 14.71 2.79
N VAL A 519 6.03 15.00 4.03
CA VAL A 519 6.62 16.06 4.84
C VAL A 519 8.04 15.67 5.28
N VAL A 520 8.99 16.53 4.97
CA VAL A 520 10.35 16.47 5.51
C VAL A 520 10.61 17.73 6.34
N GLY A 521 11.19 17.54 7.52
CA GLY A 521 11.62 18.66 8.37
C GLY A 521 12.91 19.27 7.85
N LYS A 522 12.87 20.53 7.44
CA LYS A 522 14.09 21.33 7.24
C LYS A 522 14.35 22.10 8.52
N TYR A 523 15.45 21.81 9.18
CA TYR A 523 15.87 22.51 10.40
C TYR A 523 16.61 23.81 10.07
N LEU A 524 16.45 24.80 10.94
CA LEU A 524 17.21 26.04 10.86
C LEU A 524 18.70 25.74 11.10
N PRO A 525 19.64 26.20 10.24
CA PRO A 525 21.05 25.93 10.45
C PRO A 525 21.53 26.36 11.84
N GLY A 526 22.08 25.43 12.62
CA GLY A 526 22.53 25.67 13.99
C GLY A 526 21.47 25.49 15.08
N SER A 527 20.26 25.02 14.74
CA SER A 527 19.22 24.65 15.69
C SER A 527 18.64 23.29 15.33
N ASP A 528 18.54 22.39 16.32
CA ASP A 528 17.86 21.10 16.17
C ASP A 528 16.37 21.18 16.55
N ASP A 529 15.89 22.35 16.99
CA ASP A 529 14.56 22.54 17.56
C ASP A 529 13.60 23.33 16.65
N VAL A 530 14.14 24.12 15.73
CA VAL A 530 13.38 25.00 14.84
C VAL A 530 13.28 24.37 13.46
N VAL A 531 12.07 23.98 13.07
CA VAL A 531 11.81 23.21 11.85
C VAL A 531 10.76 23.89 10.98
N ARG A 532 10.80 23.65 9.67
CA ARG A 532 9.71 23.98 8.75
C ARG A 532 9.46 22.84 7.77
N PRO A 533 8.25 22.73 7.20
CA PRO A 533 7.95 21.66 6.28
C PRO A 533 8.58 21.95 4.92
N VAL A 534 9.18 20.92 4.33
CA VAL A 534 9.62 20.90 2.94
C VAL A 534 9.28 19.57 2.30
N LYS A 535 9.42 19.50 0.98
CA LYS A 535 9.26 18.29 0.17
C LYS A 535 10.55 17.94 -0.55
N GLU A 536 10.76 16.66 -0.84
CA GLU A 536 12.00 16.19 -1.48
C GLU A 536 12.01 16.24 -3.01
N GLY A 537 10.86 16.44 -3.64
CA GLY A 537 10.72 16.45 -5.10
C GLY A 537 9.50 17.23 -5.55
N ALA A 538 9.52 17.70 -6.80
CA ALA A 538 8.43 18.50 -7.37
C ALA A 538 7.08 17.76 -7.43
N GLY A 539 7.12 16.44 -7.59
CA GLY A 539 5.94 15.58 -7.63
C GLY A 539 5.34 15.19 -6.28
N ASN A 540 6.05 15.46 -5.17
CA ASN A 540 5.48 15.31 -3.84
C ASN A 540 4.63 16.55 -3.53
N LYS A 541 3.48 16.34 -2.89
CA LYS A 541 2.60 17.41 -2.43
C LYS A 541 2.48 17.35 -0.92
N ILE A 542 2.49 18.51 -0.29
CA ILE A 542 2.40 18.66 1.17
C ILE A 542 1.31 19.67 1.55
N ASP A 543 0.50 20.09 0.58
CA ASP A 543 -0.40 21.24 0.69
C ASP A 543 -1.48 20.98 1.77
N GLY A 544 -2.01 19.76 1.82
CA GLY A 544 -2.86 19.31 2.93
C GLY A 544 -2.17 19.31 4.29
N ALA A 545 -0.90 18.94 4.36
CA ALA A 545 -0.15 18.93 5.62
C ALA A 545 0.17 20.36 6.09
N VAL A 546 0.48 21.26 5.17
CA VAL A 546 0.69 22.68 5.44
C VAL A 546 -0.60 23.35 5.90
N GLY A 547 -1.72 23.09 5.22
CA GLY A 547 -3.05 23.51 5.67
C GLY A 547 -3.35 23.03 7.10
N LEU A 548 -3.09 21.75 7.39
CA LEU A 548 -3.24 21.20 8.73
C LEU A 548 -2.38 21.94 9.77
N MET A 549 -1.10 22.17 9.49
CA MET A 549 -0.19 22.90 10.38
C MET A 549 -0.70 24.31 10.67
N MET A 550 -1.19 25.02 9.66
CA MET A 550 -1.76 26.36 9.84
C MET A 550 -3.03 26.33 10.70
N GLY A 551 -3.93 25.37 10.45
CA GLY A 551 -5.15 25.18 11.25
C GLY A 551 -4.84 24.86 12.71
N VAL A 552 -3.93 23.91 12.98
CA VAL A 552 -3.48 23.57 14.34
C VAL A 552 -2.80 24.76 15.01
N GLY A 553 -1.95 25.50 14.29
CA GLY A 553 -1.30 26.69 14.83
C GLY A 553 -2.28 27.76 15.30
N ARG A 554 -3.41 27.93 14.60
CA ARG A 554 -4.49 28.81 15.08
C ARG A 554 -5.26 28.22 16.25
N ALA A 555 -5.54 26.92 16.21
CA ALA A 555 -6.22 26.23 17.31
C ALA A 555 -5.42 26.29 18.61
N MET A 556 -4.09 26.31 18.56
CA MET A 556 -3.20 26.45 19.72
C MET A 556 -3.29 27.83 20.38
N LEU A 557 -3.50 28.90 19.60
CA LEU A 557 -3.50 30.28 20.09
C LEU A 557 -4.81 30.71 20.75
N ASN A 558 -5.90 29.98 20.53
CA ASN A 558 -7.17 30.21 21.21
C ASN A 558 -7.24 29.36 22.48
N GLU A 559 -6.76 29.90 23.59
CA GLU A 559 -7.13 29.42 24.93
C GLU A 559 -8.59 29.79 25.23
N PRO A 560 -9.33 28.98 26.02
CA PRO A 560 -10.66 29.36 26.47
C PRO A 560 -10.59 30.72 27.16
N LYS A 561 -11.42 31.69 26.75
CA LYS A 561 -11.52 32.97 27.47
C LYS A 561 -11.94 32.69 28.90
N ASP A 562 -11.05 32.98 29.84
CA ASP A 562 -11.30 32.82 31.27
C ASP A 562 -12.52 33.67 31.65
N PHE A 563 -13.49 33.08 32.35
CA PHE A 563 -14.79 33.70 32.68
C PHE A 563 -14.63 35.08 33.37
N LEU A 564 -13.52 35.26 34.09
CA LEU A 564 -13.16 36.49 34.80
C LEU A 564 -12.83 37.67 33.88
N SER A 565 -12.52 37.44 32.60
CA SER A 565 -12.21 38.51 31.63
C SER A 565 -13.44 39.26 31.10
N ASN A 566 -14.66 38.79 31.41
CA ASN A 566 -15.92 39.43 31.06
C ASN A 566 -16.53 40.26 32.21
N LEU A 567 -15.86 40.36 33.37
CA LEU A 567 -16.30 41.26 34.43
C LEU A 567 -15.78 42.67 34.11
N ASP A 568 -16.69 43.54 33.67
CA ASP A 568 -16.43 44.97 33.60
C ASP A 568 -16.19 45.50 35.02
N PRO A 569 -15.02 46.08 35.34
CA PRO A 569 -14.74 46.63 36.67
C PRO A 569 -15.71 47.75 37.09
N ASP A 570 -16.45 48.32 36.14
CA ASP A 570 -17.32 49.48 36.37
C ASP A 570 -18.80 49.11 36.63
N GLU A 571 -19.21 47.83 36.54
CA GLU A 571 -20.62 47.43 36.79
C GLU A 571 -20.96 47.08 38.26
N GLU A 572 -19.97 46.83 39.14
CA GLU A 572 -20.23 46.44 40.54
C GLU A 572 -20.14 47.56 41.59
N LEU A 573 -20.05 48.84 41.19
CA LEU A 573 -20.12 49.97 42.14
C LEU A 573 -21.55 50.48 42.43
N LEU A 574 -22.59 49.78 41.93
CA LEU A 574 -23.99 50.20 42.06
C LEU A 574 -24.85 49.39 43.06
N PHE A 575 -24.24 48.51 43.86
CA PHE A 575 -24.95 47.86 44.98
C PHE A 575 -24.14 47.95 46.27
N LEU A 576 -24.26 49.09 46.96
CA LEU A 576 -24.02 49.24 48.40
C LEU A 576 -25.16 50.01 49.06
#